data_AF-A0A9P4AB10-F1
#
_entry.id   AF-A0A9P4AB10-F1
#
_cell.length_a   1.000
_cell.length_b   1.000
_cell.length_c   1.000
_cell.angle_alpha   90.00
_cell.angle_beta   90.00
_cell.angle_gamma   90.00
#
_symmetry.space_group_name_H-M   'P 1'
#
loop_
_entity.id
_entity.type
_entity.pdbx_description
1 polymer ?
#
loop_
_entity_poly.entity_id
_entity_poly.type
_entity_poly.pdbx_seq_one_letter_code
_entity_poly.pdbx_strand_id
1 'polypeptide(L)'
;MESRIKELLKEKGITISDLADKIGTTQTSLSRALGENGNPTYETLNKISKALNVDMSELFKSKGIIITCPNCGKNINIKVE
;
A
#
# COMPACT_ATOMS: atom_id res chain seq x y z
N MET A 1 -12.18 4.17 -4.00
CA MET A 1 -11.36 4.48 -2.80
C MET A 1 -9.95 4.82 -3.26
N GLU A 2 -9.39 6.01 -2.97
CA GLU A 2 -8.02 6.36 -3.39
C GLU A 2 -7.01 5.39 -2.75
N SER A 3 -6.29 4.65 -3.59
CA SER A 3 -5.25 3.71 -3.16
C SER A 3 -4.21 4.45 -2.32
N ARG A 4 -3.89 3.94 -1.12
CA ARG A 4 -2.86 4.46 -0.20
C ARG A 4 -1.54 4.80 -0.91
N ILE A 5 -1.24 4.05 -1.98
CA ILE A 5 -0.08 4.26 -2.86
C ILE A 5 -0.10 5.63 -3.56
N LYS A 6 -1.27 6.16 -3.95
CA LYS A 6 -1.39 7.52 -4.51
C LYS A 6 -1.11 8.60 -3.47
N GLU A 7 -1.46 8.37 -2.20
CA GLU A 7 -1.12 9.29 -1.10
C GLU A 7 0.40 9.31 -0.88
N LEU A 8 1.02 8.13 -0.78
CA LEU A 8 2.47 7.99 -0.66
C LEU A 8 3.24 8.65 -1.80
N LEU A 9 2.72 8.54 -3.04
CA LEU A 9 3.29 9.22 -4.19
C LEU A 9 3.25 10.75 -4.05
N LYS A 10 2.12 11.30 -3.60
CA LYS A 10 1.98 12.75 -3.33
C LYS A 10 2.91 13.19 -2.20
N GLU A 11 2.99 12.43 -1.10
CA GLU A 11 3.87 12.73 0.04
C GLU A 11 5.36 12.74 -0.35
N LYS A 12 5.76 11.85 -1.26
CA LYS A 12 7.15 11.74 -1.74
C LYS A 12 7.44 12.69 -2.92
N GLY A 13 6.43 13.37 -3.47
CA GLY A 13 6.57 14.22 -4.67
C GLY A 13 6.87 13.44 -5.96
N ILE A 14 6.51 12.16 -6.00
CA ILE A 14 6.79 11.24 -7.12
C ILE A 14 5.50 11.08 -7.95
N THR A 15 5.62 11.06 -9.27
CA THR A 15 4.46 10.82 -10.15
C THR A 15 4.25 9.33 -10.41
N ILE A 16 3.05 8.93 -10.81
CA ILE A 16 2.76 7.54 -11.20
C ILE A 16 3.66 7.10 -12.37
N SER A 17 4.00 8.02 -13.27
CA SER A 17 4.92 7.75 -14.38
C SER A 17 6.33 7.46 -13.86
N ASP A 18 6.88 8.33 -12.99
CA ASP A 18 8.22 8.12 -12.42
C ASP A 18 8.32 6.81 -11.64
N LEU A 19 7.25 6.46 -10.89
CA LEU A 19 7.16 5.16 -10.23
C LEU A 19 7.14 4.00 -11.24
N ALA A 20 6.40 4.13 -12.34
CA ALA A 20 6.32 3.11 -13.38
C ALA A 20 7.69 2.90 -14.05
N ASP A 21 8.37 3.98 -14.39
CA ASP A 21 9.75 3.96 -14.92
C ASP A 21 10.71 3.28 -13.94
N LYS A 22 10.67 3.64 -12.64
CA LYS A 22 11.52 3.03 -11.61
C LYS A 22 11.32 1.53 -11.42
N ILE A 23 10.08 1.04 -11.55
CA ILE A 23 9.77 -0.39 -11.38
C ILE A 23 9.79 -1.17 -12.71
N GLY A 24 10.11 -0.50 -13.82
CA GLY A 24 10.19 -1.11 -15.14
C GLY A 24 8.84 -1.55 -15.69
N THR A 25 7.77 -0.78 -15.42
CA THR A 25 6.43 -1.02 -15.97
C THR A 25 5.89 0.21 -16.70
N THR A 26 4.74 0.10 -17.34
CA THR A 26 4.09 1.26 -17.96
C THR A 26 3.14 1.94 -16.98
N GLN A 27 3.00 3.26 -17.09
CA GLN A 27 2.04 4.05 -16.30
C GLN A 27 0.63 3.46 -16.39
N THR A 28 0.22 2.99 -17.57
CA THR A 28 -1.09 2.38 -17.82
C THR A 28 -1.26 1.06 -17.07
N SER A 29 -0.26 0.18 -17.12
CA SER A 29 -0.25 -1.09 -16.37
C SER A 29 -0.29 -0.83 -14.87
N LEU A 30 0.51 0.13 -14.39
CA LEU A 30 0.55 0.49 -12.98
C LEU A 30 -0.77 1.10 -12.53
N SER A 31 -1.37 2.00 -13.31
CA SER A 31 -2.67 2.60 -12.99
C SER A 31 -3.79 1.56 -12.97
N ARG A 32 -3.73 0.52 -13.80
CA ARG A 32 -4.66 -0.63 -13.74
C ARG A 32 -4.40 -1.48 -12.49
N ALA A 33 -3.15 -1.78 -12.20
CA ALA A 33 -2.76 -2.57 -11.02
C ALA A 33 -3.07 -1.86 -9.69
N LEU A 34 -3.04 -0.53 -9.68
CA LEU A 34 -3.35 0.30 -8.52
C LEU A 34 -4.81 0.80 -8.49
N GLY A 35 -5.63 0.44 -9.48
CA GLY A 35 -7.04 0.80 -9.57
C GLY A 35 -7.94 -0.03 -8.64
N GLU A 36 -9.24 0.26 -8.63
CA GLU A 36 -10.21 -0.41 -7.72
C GLU A 36 -10.33 -1.93 -7.92
N ASN A 37 -10.04 -2.42 -9.13
CA ASN A 37 -10.03 -3.86 -9.46
C ASN A 37 -8.61 -4.37 -9.79
N GLY A 38 -7.58 -3.62 -9.42
CA GLY A 38 -6.20 -4.00 -9.65
C GLY A 38 -5.76 -5.12 -8.71
N ASN A 39 -5.16 -6.18 -9.26
CA ASN A 39 -4.51 -7.23 -8.48
C ASN A 39 -3.00 -7.19 -8.75
N PRO A 40 -2.25 -6.26 -8.10
CA PRO A 40 -0.82 -6.18 -8.28
C PRO A 40 -0.17 -7.45 -7.72
N THR A 41 0.81 -7.99 -8.45
CA THR A 41 1.59 -9.13 -7.98
C THR A 41 2.48 -8.73 -6.80
N TYR A 42 2.87 -9.70 -5.96
CA TYR A 42 3.83 -9.49 -4.87
C TYR A 42 5.11 -8.79 -5.35
N GLU A 43 5.63 -9.20 -6.51
CA GLU A 43 6.82 -8.60 -7.10
C GLU A 43 6.63 -7.12 -7.42
N THR A 44 5.46 -6.75 -7.96
CA THR A 44 5.11 -5.35 -8.25
C THR A 44 5.02 -4.53 -6.96
N LEU A 45 4.34 -5.05 -5.93
CA LEU A 45 4.24 -4.39 -4.63
C LEU A 45 5.62 -4.20 -3.98
N ASN A 46 6.49 -5.22 -4.05
CA ASN A 46 7.85 -5.15 -3.52
C ASN A 46 8.69 -4.08 -4.25
N LYS A 47 8.60 -4.01 -5.58
CA LYS A 47 9.27 -2.95 -6.35
C LYS A 47 8.74 -1.56 -5.98
N ILE A 48 7.42 -1.41 -5.79
CA ILE A 48 6.80 -0.14 -5.39
C ILE A 48 7.29 0.28 -3.99
N SER A 49 7.28 -0.63 -3.02
CA SER A 49 7.79 -0.37 -1.66
C SER A 49 9.27 0.05 -1.70
N LYS A 50 10.10 -0.64 -2.48
CA LYS A 50 11.51 -0.27 -2.68
C LYS A 50 11.69 1.10 -3.35
N ALA A 51 10.91 1.39 -4.38
CA ALA A 51 10.98 2.66 -5.12
C ALA A 51 10.52 3.85 -4.26
N LEU A 52 9.53 3.64 -3.39
CA LEU A 52 9.03 4.63 -2.42
C LEU A 52 9.85 4.69 -1.13
N ASN A 53 10.73 3.71 -0.92
CA ASN A 53 11.50 3.51 0.32
C ASN A 53 10.58 3.52 1.55
N VAL A 54 9.56 2.67 1.51
CA VAL A 54 8.57 2.46 2.58
C VAL A 54 8.39 0.97 2.82
N ASP A 55 7.95 0.60 4.01
CA ASP A 55 7.62 -0.80 4.31
C ASP A 55 6.42 -1.29 3.50
N MET A 56 6.39 -2.60 3.23
CA MET A 56 5.32 -3.20 2.44
C MET A 56 3.95 -3.01 3.11
N SER A 57 3.91 -3.00 4.44
CA SER A 57 2.71 -2.73 5.24
C SER A 57 2.14 -1.32 5.01
N GLU A 58 3.00 -0.34 4.71
CA GLU A 58 2.56 1.05 4.48
C GLU A 58 1.84 1.25 3.15
N LEU A 59 2.08 0.36 2.18
CA LEU A 59 1.34 0.35 0.92
C LEU A 59 -0.14 0.02 1.12
N PHE A 60 -0.49 -0.58 2.26
CA PHE A 60 -1.85 -0.95 2.62
C PHE A 60 -2.38 0.00 3.70
N LYS A 61 -3.66 0.33 3.65
CA LYS A 61 -4.31 1.03 4.77
C LYS A 61 -4.43 0.03 5.92
N SER A 62 -3.62 0.21 6.96
CA SER A 62 -3.72 -0.54 8.21
C SER A 62 -5.13 -0.40 8.78
N LYS A 63 -5.91 -1.47 8.81
CA LYS A 63 -7.18 -1.53 9.55
C LYS A 63 -6.90 -1.63 11.06
N GLY A 64 -6.27 -0.61 11.64
CA GLY A 64 -5.93 -0.56 13.05
C GLY A 64 -5.04 -1.71 13.53
N ILE A 65 -4.63 -1.65 14.80
CA ILE A 65 -4.01 -2.80 15.47
C ILE A 65 -5.16 -3.72 15.88
N ILE A 66 -5.27 -4.88 15.23
CA ILE A 66 -6.24 -5.90 15.64
C ILE A 66 -5.54 -6.79 16.67
N ILE A 67 -5.76 -6.52 17.95
CA ILE A 67 -5.29 -7.41 19.01
C ILE A 67 -6.38 -8.43 19.26
N THR A 68 -6.14 -9.68 18.84
CA THR A 68 -7.06 -10.78 19.12
C THR A 68 -6.64 -11.44 20.43
N CYS A 69 -7.57 -11.56 21.38
CA CYS A 69 -7.30 -12.22 22.64
C CYS A 69 -7.00 -13.71 22.42
N PRO A 70 -5.81 -14.23 22.78
CA PRO A 70 -5.42 -15.62 22.54
C PRO A 70 -6.24 -16.64 23.34
N ASN A 71 -6.99 -16.19 24.36
CA ASN A 71 -7.81 -17.06 25.21
C ASN A 71 -9.27 -17.17 24.76
N CYS A 72 -9.83 -16.13 24.14
CA CYS A 72 -11.26 -16.09 23.79
C CYS A 72 -11.56 -15.66 22.34
N GLY A 73 -10.55 -15.32 21.55
CA GLY A 73 -10.69 -14.97 20.13
C GLY A 73 -11.35 -13.61 19.86
N LYS A 74 -11.66 -12.81 20.89
CA LYS A 74 -12.30 -11.50 20.71
C LYS A 74 -11.27 -10.41 20.39
N ASN A 75 -11.67 -9.49 19.53
CA ASN A 75 -10.91 -8.28 19.21
C ASN A 75 -10.90 -7.34 20.42
N ILE A 76 -9.72 -6.94 20.87
CA ILE A 76 -9.50 -5.98 21.95
C ILE A 76 -9.46 -4.60 21.30
N ASN A 77 -10.40 -3.73 21.68
CA ASN A 77 -10.46 -2.35 21.22
C ASN A 77 -9.82 -1.46 22.29
N ILE A 78 -8.65 -0.90 22.01
CA ILE A 78 -7.93 -0.01 22.93
C ILE A 78 -8.31 1.43 22.58
N LYS A 79 -8.88 2.15 23.54
CA LYS A 79 -9.01 3.61 23.46
C LYS A 79 -7.77 4.22 24.10
N VAL A 80 -7.06 5.05 23.36
CA VAL A 80 -5.98 5.89 23.90
C VAL A 80 -6.61 7.25 24.19
N GLU A 81 -6.64 7.65 25.46
CA GLU A 81 -6.95 9.02 25.92
C GLU A 81 -5.68 9.88 25.88
#